data_AF-A0A4Y2KXT0-F1
#
_entry.id   AF-A0A4Y2KXT0-F1
#
_cell.length_a   1.000
_cell.length_b   1.000
_cell.length_c   1.000
_cell.angle_alpha   90.00
_cell.angle_beta   90.00
_cell.angle_gamma   90.00
#
_symmetry.space_group_name_H-M   'P 1'
#
loop_
_entity.id
_entity.type
_entity.pdbx_description
1 polymer ?
#
loop_
_entity_poly.entity_id
_entity_poly.type
_entity_poly.pdbx_seq_one_letter_code
_entity_poly.pdbx_strand_id
1 'polypeptide(L)'
;MKIRKFTMDHKNALDNTGKWNEKTGENFSDEIRDQRQIRNRLKKISQLTKDPRDINLYNRAHSHLRKLHQQANEKRQAEKIDSLNSDDGSVWKQARWCTGDKFHMPPSLQAQK
;
A
#
# COMPACT_ATOMS: atom_id res chain seq x y z
N MET A 1 -31.59 34.63 10.09
CA MET A 1 -31.43 33.64 8.99
C MET A 1 -29.99 33.30 8.60
N LYS A 2 -28.94 34.01 9.03
CA LYS A 2 -27.55 33.75 8.57
C LYS A 2 -26.89 32.51 9.20
N ILE A 3 -27.18 32.22 10.47
CA ILE A 3 -26.56 31.10 11.20
C ILE A 3 -26.93 29.75 10.59
N ARG A 4 -28.21 29.55 10.24
CA ARG A 4 -28.70 28.30 9.61
C ARG A 4 -28.04 28.07 8.25
N LYS A 5 -27.85 29.13 7.47
CA LYS A 5 -27.16 29.05 6.17
C LYS A 5 -25.69 28.67 6.36
N PHE A 6 -25.01 29.30 7.32
CA PHE A 6 -23.62 28.97 7.69
C PHE A 6 -23.45 27.52 8.17
N THR A 7 -24.41 26.97 8.92
CA THR A 7 -24.36 25.56 9.36
C THR A 7 -24.65 24.60 8.21
N MET A 8 -25.58 24.96 7.31
CA MET A 8 -25.91 24.17 6.13
C MET A 8 -24.73 24.12 5.15
N ASP A 9 -24.10 25.26 4.91
CA ASP A 9 -22.95 25.38 4.01
C ASP A 9 -21.74 24.61 4.55
N HIS A 10 -21.54 24.60 5.88
CA HIS A 10 -20.51 23.77 6.52
C HIS A 10 -20.81 22.26 6.44
N LYS A 11 -22.06 21.84 6.62
CA LYS A 11 -22.45 20.44 6.45
C LYS A 11 -22.30 19.98 5.01
N ASN A 12 -22.76 20.79 4.05
CA ASN A 12 -22.56 20.52 2.63
C ASN A 12 -21.07 20.51 2.27
N ALA A 13 -20.24 21.37 2.84
CA ALA A 13 -18.80 21.31 2.63
C ALA A 13 -18.20 20.01 3.18
N LEU A 14 -18.65 19.53 4.34
CA LEU A 14 -18.22 18.24 4.92
C LEU A 14 -18.66 17.05 4.05
N ASP A 15 -19.90 17.06 3.56
CA ASP A 15 -20.44 15.97 2.74
C ASP A 15 -19.83 15.97 1.32
N ASN A 16 -19.59 17.14 0.73
CA ASN A 16 -18.95 17.28 -0.59
C ASN A 16 -17.42 17.14 -0.55
N THR A 17 -16.78 17.33 0.60
CA THR A 17 -15.36 16.95 0.80
C THR A 17 -15.19 15.46 1.10
N GLY A 18 -16.28 14.70 1.08
CA GLY A 18 -16.36 13.24 1.05
C GLY A 18 -15.70 12.56 -0.16
N LYS A 19 -14.80 13.24 -0.89
CA LYS A 19 -13.60 12.54 -1.37
C LYS A 19 -12.76 12.18 -0.15
N TRP A 20 -13.21 11.13 0.54
CA TRP A 20 -12.26 10.14 0.98
C TRP A 20 -11.43 9.87 -0.26
N ASN A 21 -10.19 10.37 -0.27
CA ASN A 21 -9.15 9.57 -0.87
C ASN A 21 -9.49 8.17 -0.36
N GLU A 22 -9.89 7.28 -1.26
CA GLU A 22 -9.34 5.95 -1.20
C GLU A 22 -7.85 6.23 -0.99
N LYS A 23 -7.47 6.33 0.28
CA LYS A 23 -6.28 5.68 0.72
C LYS A 23 -6.51 4.34 0.04
N THR A 24 -5.79 4.11 -1.06
CA THR A 24 -4.87 2.98 -1.14
C THR A 24 -4.31 2.82 0.27
N GLY A 25 -5.19 2.31 1.14
CA GLY A 25 -4.97 2.04 2.52
C GLY A 25 -4.26 0.75 2.32
N GLU A 26 -2.98 0.86 1.97
CA GLU A 26 -2.05 -0.10 2.47
C GLU A 26 -2.38 -0.14 3.96
N ASN A 27 -3.21 -1.11 4.34
CA ASN A 27 -3.44 -1.55 5.69
C ASN A 27 -2.07 -2.08 6.10
N PHE A 28 -1.17 -1.15 6.33
CA PHE A 28 0.10 -1.39 6.96
C PHE A 28 -0.27 -1.94 8.31
N SER A 29 0.30 -3.10 8.64
CA SER A 29 0.28 -3.63 10.00
C SER A 29 0.56 -2.48 10.97
N ASP A 30 -0.07 -2.48 12.14
CA ASP A 30 0.18 -1.49 13.19
C ASP A 30 1.69 -1.34 13.45
N GLU A 31 2.44 -2.44 13.30
CA GLU A 31 3.91 -2.48 13.34
C GLU A 31 4.60 -1.54 12.33
N ILE A 32 4.18 -1.51 11.06
CA ILE A 32 4.75 -0.63 10.03
C ILE A 32 4.44 0.84 10.36
N ARG A 33 3.23 1.10 10.88
CA ARG A 33 2.83 2.45 11.30
C ARG A 33 3.70 2.93 12.46
N ASP A 34 3.88 2.10 13.48
CA ASP A 34 4.64 2.45 14.68
C ASP A 34 6.13 2.61 14.33
N GLN A 35 6.67 1.71 13.51
CA GLN A 35 8.05 1.80 13.05
C GLN A 35 8.30 3.02 12.16
N ARG A 36 7.30 3.44 11.37
CA ARG A 36 7.35 4.70 10.62
C ARG A 36 7.42 5.92 11.55
N GLN A 37 6.65 5.92 12.64
CA GLN A 37 6.70 7.01 13.62
C GLN A 37 8.08 7.07 14.31
N ILE A 38 8.63 5.94 14.74
CA ILE A 38 9.97 5.84 15.33
C ILE A 38 11.03 6.37 14.36
N ARG A 39 11.01 5.91 13.11
CA ARG A 39 11.94 6.37 12.06
C ARG A 39 11.87 7.88 11.87
N ASN A 40 10.66 8.46 11.86
CA ASN A 40 10.48 9.90 11.68
C ASN A 40 11.01 10.71 12.88
N ARG A 41 10.83 10.21 14.11
CA ARG A 41 11.41 10.83 15.32
C ARG A 41 12.94 10.80 15.24
N LEU A 42 13.52 9.64 14.92
CA LEU A 42 14.97 9.49 14.77
C LEU A 42 15.54 10.36 13.65
N LYS A 43 14.82 10.53 12.54
CA LYS A 43 15.21 11.44 11.45
C LYS A 43 15.36 12.87 11.95
N LYS A 44 14.41 13.35 12.76
CA LYS A 44 14.45 14.70 13.32
C LYS A 44 15.66 14.85 14.26
N ILE A 45 15.89 13.87 15.13
CA ILE A 45 17.02 13.86 16.06
C ILE A 45 18.34 13.87 15.28
N SER A 46 18.54 12.94 14.34
CA SER A 46 19.78 12.85 13.57
C SER A 46 20.07 14.10 12.74
N GLN A 47 19.03 14.77 12.24
CA GLN A 47 19.19 16.04 11.51
C GLN A 47 19.57 17.20 12.43
N LEU A 48 19.05 17.21 13.67
CA LEU A 48 19.32 18.23 14.67
C LEU A 48 20.71 18.07 15.27
N THR A 49 21.03 16.87 15.77
CA THR A 49 22.28 16.60 16.48
C THR A 49 23.46 16.41 15.55
N LYS A 50 23.21 15.84 14.36
CA LYS A 50 24.25 15.38 13.41
C LYS A 50 25.28 14.44 14.05
N ASP A 51 24.95 13.82 15.19
CA ASP A 51 25.81 12.84 15.85
C ASP A 51 25.81 11.54 15.01
N PRO A 52 26.98 10.97 14.67
CA PRO A 52 27.08 9.70 13.98
C PRO A 52 26.26 8.56 14.61
N ARG A 53 26.10 8.55 15.94
CA ARG A 53 25.28 7.57 16.66
C ARG A 53 23.80 7.71 16.32
N ASP A 54 23.29 8.94 16.28
CA ASP A 54 21.89 9.21 15.95
C ASP A 54 21.60 8.92 14.47
N ILE A 55 22.56 9.21 13.59
CA ILE A 55 22.50 8.85 12.16
C ILE A 55 22.43 7.33 12.01
N ASN A 56 23.25 6.57 12.75
CA ASN A 56 23.23 5.12 12.72
C ASN A 56 21.90 4.55 13.25
N LEU A 57 21.35 5.12 14.33
CA LEU A 57 20.04 4.74 14.84
C LEU A 57 18.93 4.97 13.81
N TYR A 58 18.93 6.13 13.15
CA TYR A 58 18.02 6.42 12.04
C TYR A 58 18.16 5.41 10.91
N ASN A 59 19.39 5.13 10.46
CA ASN A 59 19.65 4.19 9.36
C ASN A 59 19.18 2.77 9.71
N ARG A 60 19.38 2.34 10.95
CA ARG A 60 18.89 1.04 11.45
C ARG A 60 17.36 0.98 11.43
N ALA A 61 16.70 2.02 11.94
CA ALA A 61 15.23 2.09 11.92
C ALA A 61 14.66 2.15 10.51
N HIS A 62 15.34 2.85 9.59
CA HIS A 62 14.97 2.93 8.19
C HIS A 62 15.14 1.59 7.45
N SER A 63 16.24 0.89 7.69
CA SER A 63 16.48 -0.47 7.16
C SER A 63 15.42 -1.45 7.65
N HIS A 64 15.07 -1.39 8.94
CA HIS A 64 14.02 -2.24 9.50
C HIS A 64 12.65 -1.97 8.84
N LEU A 65 12.27 -0.70 8.68
CA LEU A 65 11.03 -0.33 7.99
C LEU A 65 11.01 -0.85 6.54
N ARG A 66 12.13 -0.77 5.82
CA ARG A 66 12.27 -1.32 4.47
C ARG A 66 12.02 -2.83 4.44
N LYS A 67 12.56 -3.58 5.40
CA LYS A 67 12.34 -5.04 5.51
C LYS A 67 10.87 -5.37 5.76
N LEU A 68 10.18 -4.62 6.63
CA LEU A 68 8.75 -4.83 6.87
C LEU A 68 7.90 -4.61 5.60
N HIS A 69 8.19 -3.56 4.83
CA HIS A 69 7.52 -3.35 3.54
C HIS A 69 7.80 -4.48 2.56
N GLN A 70 9.04 -4.97 2.51
CA GLN A 70 9.40 -6.10 1.66
C GLN A 70 8.62 -7.36 2.04
N GLN A 71 8.61 -7.72 3.33
CA GLN A 71 7.85 -8.88 3.83
C GLN A 71 6.36 -8.78 3.54
N ALA A 72 5.77 -7.59 3.76
CA ALA A 72 4.36 -7.38 3.46
C ALA A 72 4.07 -7.51 1.95
N ASN A 73 4.96 -7.03 1.09
CA ASN A 73 4.82 -7.19 -0.35
C ASN A 73 4.99 -8.65 -0.78
N GLU A 74 6.00 -9.36 -0.27
CA GLU A 74 6.22 -10.79 -0.53
C GLU A 74 4.99 -11.62 -0.13
N LYS A 75 4.40 -11.35 1.04
CA LYS A 75 3.17 -11.99 1.48
C LYS A 75 2.00 -11.72 0.52
N ARG A 76 1.79 -10.47 0.09
CA ARG A 76 0.76 -10.12 -0.90
C ARG A 76 0.98 -10.84 -2.24
N GLN A 77 2.22 -10.97 -2.69
CA GLN A 77 2.52 -11.68 -3.94
C GLN A 77 2.27 -13.18 -3.79
N ALA A 78 2.62 -13.78 -2.65
CA ALA A 78 2.33 -15.19 -2.36
C ALA A 78 0.82 -15.44 -2.35
N GLU A 79 0.04 -14.64 -1.60
CA GLU A 79 -1.43 -14.73 -1.59
C GLU A 79 -2.02 -14.57 -3.00
N LYS A 80 -1.45 -13.65 -3.80
CA LYS A 80 -1.86 -13.47 -5.19
C LYS A 80 -1.58 -14.73 -6.02
N ILE A 81 -0.41 -15.35 -5.89
CA ILE A 81 -0.05 -16.58 -6.60
C ILE A 81 -0.94 -17.74 -6.17
N ASP A 82 -1.15 -17.93 -4.86
CA ASP A 82 -2.01 -18.98 -4.31
C ASP A 82 -3.47 -18.84 -4.75
N SER A 83 -3.93 -17.62 -5.02
CA SER A 83 -5.27 -17.36 -5.54
C SER A 83 -5.44 -17.63 -7.05
N LEU A 84 -4.36 -17.85 -7.79
CA LEU A 84 -4.43 -18.11 -9.22
C LEU A 84 -4.92 -19.53 -9.49
N ASN A 85 -5.94 -19.65 -10.31
CA ASN A 85 -6.46 -20.91 -10.83
C ASN A 85 -6.08 -21.13 -12.30
N SER A 86 -5.83 -22.39 -12.66
CA SER A 86 -5.58 -22.81 -14.04
C SER A 86 -6.83 -22.71 -14.92
N ASP A 87 -8.00 -22.92 -14.33
CA ASP A 87 -9.24 -23.21 -15.06
C ASP A 87 -10.04 -21.94 -15.40
N ASP A 88 -9.88 -20.88 -14.61
CA ASP A 88 -10.58 -19.59 -14.80
C ASP A 88 -9.82 -18.59 -15.69
N GLY A 89 -8.60 -18.96 -16.11
CA GLY A 89 -7.71 -18.15 -16.93
C GLY A 89 -6.91 -17.08 -16.17
N SER A 90 -6.97 -17.04 -14.83
CA SER A 90 -6.25 -16.08 -14.00
C SER A 90 -4.73 -16.23 -14.09
N VAL A 91 -4.22 -17.47 -14.10
CA VAL A 91 -2.78 -17.77 -14.35
C VAL A 91 -2.30 -17.16 -15.67
N TRP A 92 -3.07 -17.31 -16.73
CA TRP A 92 -2.71 -16.83 -18.07
C TRP A 92 -2.70 -15.30 -18.16
N LYS A 93 -3.67 -14.63 -17.50
CA LYS A 93 -3.66 -13.16 -17.37
C LYS A 93 -2.41 -12.70 -16.62
N GLN A 94 -2.09 -13.33 -15.50
CA GLN A 94 -0.91 -12.97 -14.73
C GLN A 94 0.40 -13.18 -15.52
N ALA A 95 0.53 -14.31 -16.23
CA ALA A 95 1.66 -14.58 -17.12
C ALA A 95 1.80 -13.49 -18.19
N ARG A 96 0.69 -13.09 -18.83
CA ARG A 96 0.68 -12.00 -19.82
C ARG A 96 1.21 -10.67 -19.26
N TRP A 97 0.79 -10.32 -18.04
CA TRP A 97 1.25 -9.11 -17.36
C TRP A 97 2.75 -9.15 -17.02
N CYS A 98 3.27 -10.31 -16.64
CA CYS A 98 4.68 -10.47 -16.27
C CYS A 98 5.61 -10.49 -17.49
N THR A 99 5.23 -11.17 -18.57
CA THR A 99 6.10 -11.36 -19.74
C THR A 99 5.92 -10.24 -20.78
N GLY A 100 4.82 -9.48 -20.75
CA GLY A 100 4.48 -8.48 -21.77
C GLY A 100 4.08 -9.08 -23.13
N ASP A 101 4.35 -10.37 -23.33
CA ASP A 101 3.96 -11.14 -24.50
C ASP A 101 2.45 -11.43 -24.51
N LYS A 102 1.90 -11.50 -25.72
CA LYS A 102 0.48 -11.82 -25.97
C LYS A 102 0.19 -13.31 -25.78
N PHE A 103 0.62 -13.92 -24.68
CA PHE A 103 0.21 -15.28 -24.35
C PHE A 103 -1.32 -15.33 -24.27
N HIS A 104 -1.91 -16.20 -25.07
CA HIS A 104 -3.34 -16.50 -25.08
C HIS A 104 -3.55 -17.85 -24.41
N MET A 105 -4.60 -17.94 -23.57
CA MET A 105 -5.03 -19.20 -22.99
C MET A 105 -5.37 -20.18 -24.14
N PRO A 106 -4.87 -21.43 -24.11
CA PRO A 106 -5.08 -22.37 -25.20
C PRO A 106 -6.58 -22.67 -25.42
N PRO A 107 -7.03 -22.81 -26.68
CA PRO A 107 -8.46 -22.97 -27.01
C PRO A 107 -9.13 -24.18 -26.35
N SER A 108 -8.38 -25.25 -26.06
CA SER A 108 -8.88 -26.47 -25.42
C SER A 108 -9.44 -26.26 -24.01
N LEU A 109 -8.97 -25.23 -23.30
CA LEU A 109 -9.44 -24.89 -21.96
C LEU A 109 -10.59 -23.85 -21.98
N GLN A 110 -10.86 -23.22 -23.12
CA GLN A 110 -11.93 -22.22 -23.25
C GLN A 110 -13.32 -22.85 -23.49
N ALA A 111 -13.36 -24.12 -23.92
CA ALA A 111 -14.57 -24.82 -24.34
C ALA A 111 -15.39 -25.45 -23.20
N GLN A 112 -14.95 -25.33 -21.94
CA GLN A 112 -15.64 -25.88 -20.76
C GLN A 112 -16.52 -24.86 -20.00
N LYS A 113 -16.89 -23.73 -20.64
CA LYS A 113 -17.81 -22.73 -20.09
C LYS A 113 -19.19 -22.77 -20.71
#